data_AF-A0A1V2DVZ3-F1
#
_entry.id   AF-A0A1V2DVZ3-F1
#
_cell.length_a   1.000
_cell.length_b   1.000
_cell.length_c   1.000
_cell.angle_alpha   90.00
_cell.angle_beta   90.00
_cell.angle_gamma   90.00
#
_symmetry.space_group_name_H-M   'P 1'
#
loop_
_entity.id
_entity.type
_entity.pdbx_description
1 polymer ?
#
loop_
_entity_poly.entity_id
_entity_poly.type
_entity_poly.pdbx_seq_one_letter_code
_entity_poly.pdbx_strand_id
1 'polypeptide(L)'
;MAEELEIKLTVAEPDLNRVALWASARSDARYEAEQALFNRYYDTPDAVLNRQQAALRVRRLGTNYVQTLKTRGDFVAGAHRRQEWEWPLSSANLDVSLLAETPLASVINLERLSVVFETNFRRRTWRLNHWDAEVEMALDEGAVVSGSRRSPLCEVEFELKSGASGRLLELAMALAGQVPVFLNLVSKAEQGYFLAGMHRPVLAPSDASLSVTDFLHLLGLAWMLEVPVPIARLRLDTVADAAERVGQGAAFQWVVAELAAGRLVRSLARETALGQLQLSLAAV
;
A
#
# COMPACT_ATOMS: atom_id res chain seq x y z
N MET A 1 19.13 9.90 0.80
CA MET A 1 18.24 9.08 1.64
C MET A 1 17.17 10.00 2.18
N ALA A 2 15.92 9.67 1.94
CA ALA A 2 14.76 10.35 2.51
C ALA A 2 13.93 9.34 3.33
N GLU A 3 13.15 9.86 4.27
CA GLU A 3 12.11 9.09 4.97
C GLU A 3 10.76 9.49 4.35
N GLU A 4 10.00 8.48 3.91
CA GLU A 4 8.64 8.63 3.37
C GLU A 4 7.64 8.22 4.46
N LEU A 5 6.54 8.97 4.62
CA LEU A 5 5.41 8.60 5.48
C LEU A 5 4.11 8.68 4.69
N GLU A 6 3.47 7.54 4.44
CA GLU A 6 2.28 7.45 3.57
C GLU A 6 1.16 6.55 4.10
N ILE A 7 -0.10 6.94 3.90
CA ILE A 7 -1.27 6.05 4.03
C ILE A 7 -1.69 5.60 2.64
N LYS A 8 -1.84 4.28 2.45
CA LYS A 8 -2.25 3.68 1.18
C LYS A 8 -3.59 2.97 1.30
N LEU A 9 -4.53 3.38 0.46
CA LEU A 9 -5.88 2.82 0.43
C LEU A 9 -6.17 2.23 -0.95
N THR A 10 -6.60 0.98 -1.00
CA THR A 10 -7.17 0.38 -2.21
C THR A 10 -8.60 0.88 -2.40
N VAL A 11 -8.96 1.15 -3.65
CA VAL A 11 -10.30 1.62 -4.05
C VAL A 11 -10.81 0.75 -5.20
N ALA A 12 -12.11 0.49 -5.26
CA ALA A 12 -12.69 -0.19 -6.41
C ALA A 12 -12.68 0.72 -7.65
N GLU A 13 -12.46 0.13 -8.84
CA GLU A 13 -12.44 0.88 -10.11
C GLU A 13 -13.67 1.80 -10.32
N PRO A 14 -14.91 1.37 -10.03
CA PRO A 14 -16.09 2.24 -10.16
C PRO A 14 -16.08 3.47 -9.24
N ASP A 15 -15.31 3.43 -8.16
CA ASP A 15 -15.24 4.49 -7.15
C ASP A 15 -14.12 5.51 -7.41
N LEU A 16 -13.23 5.27 -8.38
CA LEU A 16 -12.11 6.18 -8.70
C LEU A 16 -12.57 7.61 -9.02
N ASN A 17 -13.69 7.76 -9.73
CA ASN A 17 -14.23 9.08 -10.03
C ASN A 17 -14.74 9.79 -8.77
N ARG A 18 -15.30 9.05 -7.80
CA ARG A 18 -15.74 9.62 -6.52
C ARG A 18 -14.55 10.13 -5.71
N VAL A 19 -13.41 9.42 -5.73
CA VAL A 19 -12.17 9.88 -5.10
C VAL A 19 -11.65 11.16 -5.73
N ALA A 20 -11.61 11.23 -7.07
CA ALA A 20 -11.17 12.42 -7.78
C ALA A 20 -12.08 13.64 -7.52
N LEU A 21 -13.40 13.42 -7.50
CA LEU A 21 -14.38 14.45 -7.17
C LEU A 21 -14.25 14.90 -5.72
N TRP A 22 -14.06 13.96 -4.79
CA TRP A 22 -13.80 14.27 -3.38
C TRP A 22 -12.60 15.20 -3.24
N ALA A 23 -11.46 14.89 -3.88
CA ALA A 23 -10.27 15.73 -3.82
C ALA A 23 -10.52 17.12 -4.42
N SER A 24 -11.15 17.17 -5.59
CA SER A 24 -11.38 18.41 -6.34
C SER A 24 -12.43 19.32 -5.71
N ALA A 25 -13.31 18.78 -4.88
CA ALA A 25 -14.33 19.56 -4.17
C ALA A 25 -13.78 20.27 -2.92
N ARG A 26 -12.56 19.94 -2.47
CA ARG A 26 -11.96 20.55 -1.29
C ARG A 26 -11.38 21.92 -1.61
N SER A 27 -11.59 22.87 -0.70
CA SER A 27 -11.00 24.21 -0.80
C SER A 27 -9.49 24.24 -0.52
N ASP A 28 -8.97 23.25 0.20
CA ASP A 28 -7.55 23.11 0.53
C ASP A 28 -6.77 22.24 -0.47
N ALA A 29 -7.39 21.83 -1.58
CA ALA A 29 -6.80 21.00 -2.61
C ALA A 29 -6.43 21.79 -3.86
N ARG A 30 -5.25 21.51 -4.43
CA ARG A 30 -4.82 21.98 -5.74
C ARG A 30 -4.42 20.79 -6.61
N TYR A 31 -5.07 20.62 -7.75
CA TYR A 31 -4.64 19.64 -8.75
C TYR A 31 -3.27 20.04 -9.32
N GLU A 32 -2.33 19.09 -9.39
CA GLU A 32 -0.97 19.35 -9.86
C GLU A 32 -0.72 18.75 -11.25
N ALA A 33 -0.99 17.45 -11.44
CA ALA A 33 -0.67 16.78 -12.70
C ALA A 33 -1.43 15.45 -12.88
N GLU A 34 -1.44 14.99 -14.14
CA GLU A 34 -1.71 13.60 -14.50
C GLU A 34 -0.53 13.05 -15.31
N GLN A 35 -0.04 11.87 -14.96
CA GLN A 35 1.15 11.28 -15.55
C GLN A 35 0.99 9.77 -15.75
N ALA A 36 1.47 9.27 -16.88
CA ALA A 36 1.62 7.83 -17.10
C ALA A 36 2.96 7.35 -16.52
N LEU A 37 2.90 6.39 -15.60
CA LEU A 37 4.05 5.82 -14.91
C LEU A 37 4.22 4.35 -15.29
N PHE A 38 5.40 4.01 -15.80
CA PHE A 38 5.80 2.64 -16.12
C PHE A 38 6.95 2.25 -15.22
N ASN A 39 6.77 1.21 -14.41
CA ASN A 39 7.76 0.81 -13.42
C ASN A 39 8.17 -0.61 -13.71
N ARG A 40 9.47 -0.87 -13.88
CA ARG A 40 10.06 -2.21 -13.94
C ARG A 40 10.67 -2.54 -12.61
N TYR A 41 10.23 -3.63 -11.99
CA TYR A 41 10.76 -4.12 -10.73
C TYR A 41 11.78 -5.22 -10.99
N TYR A 42 12.91 -5.14 -10.28
CA TYR A 42 14.04 -6.04 -10.43
C TYR A 42 14.19 -6.90 -9.18
N ASP A 43 14.50 -8.18 -9.37
CA ASP A 43 14.98 -9.07 -8.31
C ASP A 43 15.82 -10.19 -8.93
N THR A 44 16.44 -10.98 -8.07
CA THR A 44 17.09 -12.25 -8.36
C THR A 44 16.05 -13.36 -8.54
N PRO A 45 16.38 -14.46 -9.26
CA PRO A 45 15.47 -15.60 -9.43
C PRO A 45 14.97 -16.23 -8.13
N ASP A 46 15.70 -16.06 -7.03
CA ASP A 46 15.35 -16.54 -5.70
C ASP A 46 14.74 -15.45 -4.80
N ALA A 47 14.27 -14.34 -5.38
CA ALA A 47 13.52 -13.28 -4.72
C ALA A 47 14.23 -12.71 -3.47
N VAL A 48 15.56 -12.52 -3.53
CA VAL A 48 16.36 -12.03 -2.40
C VAL A 48 15.87 -10.65 -1.94
N LEU A 49 15.57 -9.72 -2.84
CA LEU A 49 15.08 -8.39 -2.45
C LEU A 49 13.74 -8.50 -1.73
N ASN A 50 12.79 -9.27 -2.27
CA ASN A 50 11.52 -9.51 -1.61
C ASN A 50 11.69 -10.13 -0.21
N ARG A 51 12.58 -11.11 -0.04
CA ARG A 51 12.87 -11.73 1.27
C ARG A 51 13.46 -10.74 2.28
N GLN A 52 14.20 -9.75 1.81
CA GLN A 52 14.71 -8.63 2.61
C GLN A 52 13.69 -7.49 2.77
N GLN A 53 12.45 -7.67 2.29
CA GLN A 53 11.40 -6.65 2.26
C GLN A 53 11.88 -5.35 1.57
N ALA A 54 12.70 -5.50 0.54
CA ALA A 54 13.19 -4.43 -0.29
C ALA A 54 12.59 -4.49 -1.70
N ALA A 55 12.47 -3.33 -2.34
CA ALA A 55 11.96 -3.20 -3.70
C ALA A 55 12.87 -2.27 -4.51
N LEU A 56 13.38 -2.81 -5.62
CA LEU A 56 14.21 -2.08 -6.58
C LEU A 56 13.41 -1.90 -7.86
N ARG A 57 13.32 -0.66 -8.35
CA ARG A 57 12.63 -0.37 -9.61
C ARG A 57 13.35 0.67 -10.45
N VAL A 58 13.10 0.62 -11.75
CA VAL A 58 13.30 1.75 -12.65
C VAL A 58 11.93 2.23 -13.11
N ARG A 59 11.62 3.49 -12.84
CA ARG A 59 10.40 4.18 -13.25
C ARG A 59 10.70 5.04 -14.48
N ARG A 60 9.88 4.94 -15.51
CA ARG A 60 9.81 5.89 -16.62
C ARG A 60 8.69 6.89 -16.36
N LEU A 61 9.04 8.18 -16.42
CA LEU A 61 8.13 9.32 -16.40
C LEU A 61 8.39 10.18 -17.64
N GLY A 62 7.53 10.06 -18.64
CA GLY A 62 7.76 10.72 -19.94
C GLY A 62 9.05 10.24 -20.61
N THR A 63 10.03 11.14 -20.75
CA THR A 63 11.38 10.86 -21.28
C THR A 63 12.43 10.60 -20.19
N ASN A 64 12.08 10.83 -18.92
CA ASN A 64 13.00 10.71 -17.80
C ASN A 64 12.87 9.35 -17.13
N TYR A 65 13.94 8.91 -16.48
CA TYR A 65 13.99 7.67 -15.72
C TYR A 65 14.49 7.93 -14.31
N VAL A 66 13.94 7.20 -13.35
CA VAL A 66 14.35 7.25 -11.95
C VAL A 66 14.53 5.82 -11.45
N GLN A 67 15.69 5.51 -10.90
CA GLN A 67 15.93 4.30 -10.13
C GLN A 67 15.54 4.57 -8.68
N THR A 68 14.73 3.68 -8.11
CA THR A 68 14.34 3.77 -6.71
C THR A 68 14.70 2.47 -6.01
N LEU A 69 15.36 2.59 -4.86
CA LEU A 69 15.45 1.52 -3.88
C LEU A 69 14.64 1.88 -2.64
N LYS A 70 13.67 1.03 -2.29
CA LYS A 70 12.95 1.07 -1.02
C LYS A 70 13.35 -0.13 -0.17
N THR A 71 13.64 0.08 1.10
CA THR A 71 13.99 -1.00 2.04
C THR A 71 12.84 -1.27 3.01
N ARG A 72 13.04 -2.24 3.90
CA ARG A 72 12.08 -2.56 4.96
C ARG A 72 11.72 -1.29 5.74
N GLY A 73 10.43 -1.12 5.97
CA GLY A 73 9.89 -0.05 6.80
C GLY A 73 9.11 -0.56 7.99
N ASP A 74 8.64 0.39 8.80
CA ASP A 74 7.68 0.18 9.87
C ASP A 74 6.28 0.62 9.42
N PHE A 75 5.26 0.10 10.10
CA PHE A 75 3.89 0.60 10.01
C PHE A 75 3.53 1.28 11.33
N VAL A 76 3.28 2.59 11.30
CA VAL A 76 3.04 3.41 12.50
C VAL A 76 1.87 4.36 12.23
N ALA A 77 0.89 4.39 13.13
CA ALA A 77 -0.27 5.28 13.07
C ALA A 77 -1.00 5.27 11.70
N GLY A 78 -1.16 4.10 11.10
CA GLY A 78 -1.81 3.93 9.80
C GLY A 78 -0.94 4.16 8.57
N ALA A 79 0.30 4.62 8.75
CA ALA A 79 1.20 4.98 7.67
C ALA A 79 2.42 4.04 7.57
N HIS A 80 2.89 3.84 6.34
CA HIS A 80 4.17 3.19 6.06
C HIS A 80 5.30 4.21 6.22
N ARG A 81 6.34 3.83 6.97
CA ARG A 81 7.57 4.61 7.13
C ARG A 81 8.78 3.79 6.71
N ARG A 82 9.56 4.25 5.73
CA ARG A 82 10.72 3.49 5.21
C ARG A 82 11.81 4.39 4.65
N GLN A 83 13.02 3.84 4.56
CA GLN A 83 14.13 4.49 3.87
C GLN A 83 14.02 4.29 2.35
N GLU A 84 14.20 5.40 1.64
CA GLU A 84 14.19 5.45 0.19
C GLU A 84 15.44 6.15 -0.37
N TRP A 85 15.93 5.60 -1.47
CA TRP A 85 16.93 6.21 -2.33
C TRP A 85 16.36 6.34 -3.73
N GLU A 86 16.48 7.54 -4.30
CA GLU A 86 16.10 7.84 -5.67
C GLU A 86 17.29 8.41 -6.43
N TRP A 87 17.51 7.91 -7.63
CA TRP A 87 18.56 8.38 -8.53
C TRP A 87 18.00 8.64 -9.92
N PRO A 88 18.22 9.83 -10.50
CA PRO A 88 17.88 10.07 -11.90
C PRO A 88 18.76 9.19 -12.81
N LEU A 89 18.17 8.62 -13.84
CA LEU A 89 18.86 7.83 -14.85
C LEU A 89 18.71 8.47 -16.24
N SER A 90 19.74 8.32 -17.06
CA SER A 90 19.74 8.74 -18.48
C SER A 90 19.03 7.73 -19.40
N SER A 91 18.73 6.53 -18.91
CA SER A 91 18.13 5.45 -19.70
C SER A 91 17.21 4.57 -18.86
N ALA A 92 16.49 3.65 -19.52
CA ALA A 92 15.59 2.69 -18.88
C ALA A 92 16.32 1.53 -18.14
N ASN A 93 17.64 1.49 -18.21
CA ASN A 93 18.43 0.40 -17.67
C ASN A 93 18.77 0.65 -16.21
N LEU A 94 18.71 -0.40 -15.40
CA LEU A 94 19.17 -0.39 -14.02
C LEU A 94 20.68 -0.06 -13.97
N ASP A 95 21.07 0.88 -13.12
CA ASP A 95 22.47 1.13 -12.79
C ASP A 95 22.80 0.49 -11.44
N VAL A 96 23.43 -0.69 -11.52
CA VAL A 96 23.81 -1.48 -10.35
C VAL A 96 24.91 -0.82 -9.51
N SER A 97 25.70 0.09 -10.08
CA SER A 97 26.78 0.76 -9.36
C SER A 97 26.25 1.66 -8.24
N LEU A 98 25.04 2.22 -8.43
CA LEU A 98 24.35 3.04 -7.44
C LEU A 98 23.91 2.26 -6.20
N LEU A 99 23.90 0.93 -6.26
CA LEU A 99 23.52 0.07 -5.14
C LEU A 99 24.68 -0.21 -4.18
N ALA A 100 25.92 0.10 -4.57
CA ALA A 100 27.13 -0.22 -3.81
C ALA A 100 27.18 0.40 -2.40
N GLU A 101 26.56 1.57 -2.21
CA GLU A 101 26.50 2.27 -0.91
C GLU A 101 25.18 2.03 -0.15
N THR A 102 24.38 1.06 -0.58
CA THR A 102 23.10 0.72 0.05
C THR A 102 23.24 -0.48 0.97
N PRO A 103 22.32 -0.68 1.94
CA PRO A 103 22.32 -1.86 2.81
C PRO A 103 22.26 -3.21 2.08
N LEU A 104 21.95 -3.21 0.78
CA LEU A 104 21.79 -4.42 -0.02
C LEU A 104 23.06 -4.86 -0.76
N ALA A 105 24.09 -4.01 -0.84
CA ALA A 105 25.31 -4.27 -1.61
C ALA A 105 25.98 -5.60 -1.22
N SER A 106 25.91 -5.97 0.06
CA SER A 106 26.51 -7.21 0.60
C SER A 106 25.57 -8.42 0.57
N VAL A 107 24.30 -8.23 0.24
CA VAL A 107 23.24 -9.26 0.39
C VAL A 107 22.81 -9.84 -0.95
N ILE A 108 22.92 -9.08 -2.04
CA ILE A 108 22.44 -9.47 -3.36
C ILE A 108 23.58 -9.68 -4.36
N ASN A 109 23.48 -10.72 -5.17
CA ASN A 109 24.31 -10.81 -6.37
C ASN A 109 23.68 -9.93 -7.46
N LEU A 110 24.25 -8.73 -7.63
CA LEU A 110 23.76 -7.69 -8.56
C LEU A 110 23.71 -8.17 -10.02
N GLU A 111 24.58 -9.10 -10.43
CA GLU A 111 24.61 -9.63 -11.80
C GLU A 111 23.42 -10.54 -12.12
N ARG A 112 22.73 -11.04 -11.09
CA ARG A 112 21.55 -11.91 -11.22
C ARG A 112 20.23 -11.12 -11.23
N LEU A 113 20.28 -9.79 -11.14
CA LEU A 113 19.07 -8.95 -11.18
C LEU A 113 18.45 -8.97 -12.58
N SER A 114 17.15 -9.23 -12.61
CA SER A 114 16.35 -9.23 -13.84
C SER A 114 14.98 -8.64 -13.57
N VAL A 115 14.30 -8.17 -14.61
CA VAL A 115 12.92 -7.68 -14.49
C VAL A 115 11.99 -8.84 -14.12
N VAL A 116 11.24 -8.70 -13.05
CA VAL A 116 10.30 -9.71 -12.55
C VAL A 116 8.85 -9.40 -12.92
N PHE A 117 8.47 -8.14 -12.72
CA PHE A 117 7.14 -7.64 -13.01
C PHE A 117 7.20 -6.14 -13.30
N GLU A 118 6.10 -5.62 -13.80
CA GLU A 118 5.89 -4.19 -14.02
C GLU A 118 4.67 -3.69 -13.26
N THR A 119 4.66 -2.40 -12.91
CA THR A 119 3.43 -1.70 -12.51
C THR A 119 3.24 -0.52 -13.44
N ASN A 120 2.15 -0.54 -14.20
CA ASN A 120 1.87 0.40 -15.27
C ASN A 120 0.53 1.08 -14.98
N PHE A 121 0.57 2.36 -14.64
CA PHE A 121 -0.60 3.09 -14.17
C PHE A 121 -0.54 4.57 -14.49
N ARG A 122 -1.70 5.20 -14.48
CA ARG A 122 -1.88 6.64 -14.56
C ARG A 122 -2.05 7.19 -13.16
N ARG A 123 -1.22 8.16 -12.79
CA ARG A 123 -1.29 8.86 -11.50
C ARG A 123 -1.88 10.25 -11.72
N ARG A 124 -2.92 10.58 -10.95
CA ARG A 124 -3.40 11.95 -10.78
C ARG A 124 -2.97 12.45 -9.41
N THR A 125 -2.40 13.65 -9.34
CA THR A 125 -1.83 14.19 -8.11
C THR A 125 -2.51 15.50 -7.71
N TRP A 126 -2.83 15.62 -6.42
CA TRP A 126 -3.26 16.84 -5.76
C TRP A 126 -2.33 17.18 -4.61
N ARG A 127 -2.09 18.48 -4.40
CA ARG A 127 -1.50 19.04 -3.19
C ARG A 127 -2.61 19.45 -2.24
N LEU A 128 -2.59 18.91 -1.02
CA LEU A 128 -3.55 19.23 0.03
C LEU A 128 -2.83 20.00 1.14
N ASN A 129 -3.28 21.23 1.39
CA ASN A 129 -2.77 22.07 2.48
C ASN A 129 -3.72 21.95 3.69
N HIS A 130 -3.63 20.83 4.40
CA HIS A 130 -4.57 20.49 5.47
C HIS A 130 -4.05 20.94 6.84
N TRP A 131 -4.60 22.04 7.36
CA TRP A 131 -4.15 22.69 8.59
C TRP A 131 -2.67 23.07 8.55
N ASP A 132 -1.85 22.42 9.38
CA ASP A 132 -0.41 22.61 9.54
C ASP A 132 0.42 21.61 8.72
N ALA A 133 -0.21 20.83 7.83
CA ALA A 133 0.46 19.86 6.99
C ALA A 133 0.27 20.10 5.49
N GLU A 134 1.33 19.80 4.75
CA GLU A 134 1.29 19.65 3.30
C GLU A 134 1.32 18.17 2.95
N VAL A 135 0.29 17.70 2.25
CA VAL A 135 0.09 16.29 1.89
C VAL A 135 -0.04 16.18 0.37
N GLU A 136 0.71 15.27 -0.22
CA GLU A 136 0.49 14.85 -1.60
C GLU A 136 -0.54 13.73 -1.62
N MET A 137 -1.63 13.92 -2.34
CA MET A 137 -2.61 12.88 -2.62
C MET A 137 -2.41 12.38 -4.04
N ALA A 138 -2.10 11.09 -4.20
CA ALA A 138 -1.94 10.44 -5.49
C ALA A 138 -3.02 9.40 -5.72
N LEU A 139 -3.73 9.48 -6.84
CA LEU A 139 -4.72 8.49 -7.27
C LEU A 139 -4.16 7.70 -8.46
N ASP A 140 -3.89 6.42 -8.24
CA ASP A 140 -3.33 5.52 -9.24
C ASP A 140 -4.40 4.61 -9.85
N GLU A 141 -4.39 4.52 -11.18
CA GLU A 141 -5.29 3.67 -11.96
C GLU A 141 -4.49 2.93 -13.04
N GLY A 142 -4.45 1.61 -12.96
CA GLY A 142 -3.74 0.79 -13.93
C GLY A 142 -3.65 -0.68 -13.53
N ALA A 143 -2.46 -1.26 -13.66
CA ALA A 143 -2.25 -2.66 -13.35
C ALA A 143 -0.83 -3.03 -12.96
N VAL A 144 -0.73 -4.12 -12.22
CA VAL A 144 0.47 -4.93 -12.05
C VAL A 144 0.51 -5.98 -13.17
N VAL A 145 1.67 -6.19 -13.79
CA VAL A 145 1.85 -7.07 -14.94
C VAL A 145 3.05 -7.99 -14.73
N SER A 146 2.91 -9.29 -14.95
CA SER A 146 4.04 -10.24 -14.97
C SER A 146 3.82 -11.29 -16.05
N GLY A 147 4.62 -11.22 -17.12
CA GLY A 147 4.41 -12.03 -18.32
C GLY A 147 3.03 -11.77 -18.93
N SER A 148 2.22 -12.82 -19.09
CA SER A 148 0.83 -12.72 -19.57
C SER A 148 -0.19 -12.43 -18.46
N ARG A 149 0.22 -12.44 -17.18
CA ARG A 149 -0.68 -12.20 -16.04
C ARG A 149 -0.79 -10.71 -15.75
N ARG A 150 -2.00 -10.29 -15.36
CA ARG A 150 -2.32 -8.91 -15.03
C ARG A 150 -3.27 -8.86 -13.83
N SER A 151 -3.03 -7.94 -12.91
CA SER A 151 -3.94 -7.62 -11.80
C SER A 151 -4.26 -6.12 -11.81
N PRO A 152 -5.54 -5.71 -11.66
CA PRO A 152 -5.89 -4.30 -11.50
C PRO A 152 -5.16 -3.66 -10.32
N LEU A 153 -4.81 -2.39 -10.49
CA LEU A 153 -4.20 -1.53 -9.48
C LEU A 153 -5.00 -0.23 -9.44
N CYS A 154 -5.69 -0.02 -8.33
CA CYS A 154 -6.58 1.11 -8.09
C CYS A 154 -6.39 1.51 -6.63
N GLU A 155 -5.65 2.59 -6.39
CA GLU A 155 -5.32 3.01 -5.04
C GLU A 155 -5.17 4.52 -4.92
N VAL A 156 -5.36 5.00 -3.71
CA VAL A 156 -5.06 6.37 -3.31
C VAL A 156 -3.99 6.35 -2.23
N GLU A 157 -2.96 7.15 -2.40
CA GLU A 157 -1.87 7.36 -1.45
C GLU A 157 -1.95 8.79 -0.91
N PHE A 158 -1.82 8.95 0.41
CA PHE A 158 -1.61 10.24 1.07
C PHE A 158 -0.20 10.24 1.64
N GLU A 159 0.71 11.04 1.07
CA GLU A 159 2.10 11.15 1.50
C GLU A 159 2.33 12.48 2.21
N LEU A 160 2.91 12.44 3.41
CA LEU A 160 3.25 13.66 4.16
C LEU A 160 4.51 14.30 3.57
N LYS A 161 4.39 15.56 3.15
CA LYS A 161 5.52 16.33 2.62
C LYS A 161 6.12 17.24 3.68
N SER A 162 5.29 17.80 4.55
CA SER A 162 5.69 18.52 5.76
C SER A 162 4.54 18.64 6.76
N GLY A 163 4.85 18.98 8.02
CA GLY A 163 3.86 19.24 9.07
C GLY A 163 3.52 18.02 9.94
N ALA A 164 2.37 18.06 10.61
CA ALA A 164 1.96 17.03 11.55
C ALA A 164 1.45 15.75 10.85
N SER A 165 2.03 14.60 11.17
CA SER A 165 1.67 13.30 10.56
C SER A 165 0.24 12.84 10.84
N GLY A 166 -0.36 13.28 11.95
CA GLY A 166 -1.76 12.97 12.29
C GLY A 166 -2.76 13.43 11.21
N ARG A 167 -2.40 14.42 10.39
CA ARG A 167 -3.23 14.94 9.29
C ARG A 167 -3.46 13.91 8.18
N LEU A 168 -2.55 12.95 8.01
CA LEU A 168 -2.74 11.85 7.05
C LEU A 168 -3.99 11.04 7.40
N LEU A 169 -4.12 10.65 8.66
CA LEU A 169 -5.23 9.82 9.10
C LEU A 169 -6.55 10.57 9.05
N GLU A 170 -6.56 11.86 9.40
CA GLU A 170 -7.74 12.74 9.27
C GLU A 170 -8.24 12.80 7.83
N LEU A 171 -7.34 13.00 6.85
CA LEU A 171 -7.66 13.02 5.43
C LEU A 171 -8.17 11.66 4.93
N ALA A 172 -7.50 10.57 5.31
CA ALA A 172 -7.91 9.22 4.95
C ALA A 172 -9.30 8.87 5.51
N MET A 173 -9.58 9.24 6.76
CA MET A 173 -10.88 9.03 7.41
C MET A 173 -11.98 9.87 6.75
N ALA A 174 -11.68 11.12 6.37
CA ALA A 174 -12.60 11.99 5.65
C ALA A 174 -12.96 11.44 4.26
N LEU A 175 -12.02 10.78 3.58
CA LEU A 175 -12.30 10.06 2.33
C LEU A 175 -13.15 8.80 2.59
N ALA A 176 -12.80 8.00 3.60
CA ALA A 176 -13.52 6.78 3.99
C ALA A 176 -14.98 7.05 4.42
N GLY A 177 -15.30 8.27 4.85
CA GLY A 177 -16.67 8.72 5.10
C GLY A 177 -17.54 8.83 3.84
N GLN A 178 -16.93 8.97 2.67
CA GLN A 178 -17.64 9.26 1.42
C GLN A 178 -17.44 8.20 0.33
N VAL A 179 -16.36 7.41 0.40
CA VAL A 179 -16.00 6.40 -0.60
C VAL A 179 -15.56 5.12 0.12
N PRO A 180 -16.00 3.93 -0.33
CA PRO A 180 -15.44 2.68 0.15
C PRO A 180 -13.94 2.62 -0.14
N VAL A 181 -13.17 2.42 0.91
CA VAL A 181 -11.71 2.31 0.86
C VAL A 181 -11.26 1.11 1.68
N PHE A 182 -10.11 0.55 1.34
CA PHE A 182 -9.49 -0.53 2.08
C PHE A 182 -8.06 -0.16 2.45
N LEU A 183 -7.77 -0.05 3.75
CA LEU A 183 -6.41 0.20 4.22
C LEU A 183 -5.56 -1.04 3.94
N ASN A 184 -4.68 -0.94 2.95
CA ASN A 184 -3.97 -2.08 2.41
C ASN A 184 -2.49 -2.02 2.77
N LEU A 185 -2.06 -2.91 3.65
CA LEU A 185 -0.65 -3.00 4.04
C LEU A 185 0.20 -3.74 3.00
N VAL A 186 -0.42 -4.43 2.03
CA VAL A 186 0.29 -5.08 0.93
C VAL A 186 0.73 -4.03 -0.08
N SER A 187 2.03 -3.95 -0.33
CA SER A 187 2.62 -3.02 -1.30
C SER A 187 2.37 -3.44 -2.75
N LYS A 188 2.50 -2.48 -3.68
CA LYS A 188 2.54 -2.76 -5.13
C LYS A 188 3.59 -3.82 -5.48
N ALA A 189 4.71 -3.83 -4.76
CA ALA A 189 5.79 -4.79 -4.98
C ALA A 189 5.39 -6.22 -4.54
N GLU A 190 4.79 -6.37 -3.36
CA GLU A 190 4.27 -7.68 -2.90
C GLU A 190 3.20 -8.23 -3.85
N GLN A 191 2.29 -7.37 -4.33
CA GLN A 191 1.32 -7.76 -5.38
C GLN A 191 2.02 -8.24 -6.65
N GLY A 192 3.11 -7.58 -7.05
CA GLY A 192 3.95 -7.97 -8.18
C GLY A 192 4.64 -9.31 -8.01
N TYR A 193 5.26 -9.57 -6.85
CA TYR A 193 5.90 -10.86 -6.56
C TYR A 193 4.89 -12.00 -6.48
N PHE A 194 3.71 -11.74 -5.91
CA PHE A 194 2.60 -12.69 -5.93
C PHE A 194 2.13 -12.97 -7.35
N LEU A 195 1.89 -11.93 -8.14
CA LEU A 195 1.49 -12.06 -9.55
C LEU A 195 2.57 -12.75 -10.38
N ALA A 196 3.84 -12.60 -10.05
CA ALA A 196 4.97 -13.30 -10.69
C ALA A 196 5.09 -14.77 -10.25
N GLY A 197 4.39 -15.21 -9.20
CA GLY A 197 4.51 -16.56 -8.65
C GLY A 197 5.82 -16.79 -7.90
N MET A 198 6.54 -15.72 -7.55
CA MET A 198 7.80 -15.78 -6.80
C MET A 198 7.61 -15.67 -5.29
N HIS A 199 6.44 -15.20 -4.86
CA HIS A 199 6.08 -15.11 -3.46
C HIS A 199 4.63 -15.53 -3.26
N ARG A 200 4.38 -16.42 -2.30
CA ARG A 200 3.02 -16.73 -1.86
C ARG A 200 2.98 -16.70 -0.35
N PRO A 201 2.43 -15.64 0.26
CA PRO A 201 2.34 -15.56 1.70
C PRO A 201 1.37 -16.64 2.21
N VAL A 202 1.62 -17.11 3.43
CA VAL A 202 0.76 -18.06 4.13
C VAL A 202 -0.02 -17.31 5.19
N LEU A 203 -1.34 -17.48 5.18
CA LEU A 203 -2.21 -17.04 6.29
C LEU A 203 -2.06 -18.02 7.45
N ALA A 204 -0.95 -17.92 8.18
CA ALA A 204 -0.70 -18.75 9.34
C ALA A 204 -1.33 -18.08 10.59
N PRO A 205 -2.30 -18.71 11.27
CA PRO A 205 -2.74 -18.23 12.57
C PRO A 205 -1.58 -18.35 13.57
N SER A 206 -1.48 -17.38 14.47
CA SER A 206 -0.61 -17.45 15.65
C SER A 206 -1.44 -17.92 16.84
N ASP A 207 -0.83 -18.69 17.74
CA ASP A 207 -1.45 -19.04 19.03
C ASP A 207 -1.58 -17.82 19.96
N ALA A 208 -0.84 -16.74 19.68
CA ALA A 208 -0.92 -15.48 20.39
C ALA A 208 -2.08 -14.60 19.90
N SER A 209 -2.57 -13.72 20.78
CA SER A 209 -3.50 -12.65 20.38
C SER A 209 -2.87 -11.78 19.30
N LEU A 210 -3.60 -11.55 18.21
CA LEU A 210 -3.12 -10.71 17.12
C LEU A 210 -3.04 -9.26 17.58
N SER A 211 -1.94 -8.59 17.25
CA SER A 211 -1.90 -7.14 17.31
C SER A 211 -2.85 -6.52 16.26
N VAL A 212 -3.19 -5.25 16.44
CA VAL A 212 -3.97 -4.50 15.43
C VAL A 212 -3.27 -4.53 14.07
N THR A 213 -1.96 -4.31 14.04
CA THR A 213 -1.17 -4.33 12.80
C THR A 213 -1.19 -5.71 12.13
N ASP A 214 -1.04 -6.79 12.91
CA ASP A 214 -1.10 -8.15 12.36
C ASP A 214 -2.48 -8.47 11.78
N PHE A 215 -3.55 -8.01 12.43
CA PHE A 215 -4.91 -8.15 11.91
C PHE A 215 -5.10 -7.38 10.60
N LEU A 216 -4.68 -6.11 10.53
CA LEU A 216 -4.76 -5.31 9.31
C LEU A 216 -3.92 -5.93 8.17
N HIS A 217 -2.73 -6.44 8.48
CA HIS A 217 -1.88 -7.12 7.52
C HIS A 217 -2.52 -8.43 7.03
N LEU A 218 -3.09 -9.24 7.94
CA LEU A 218 -3.83 -10.46 7.60
C LEU A 218 -4.99 -10.19 6.64
N LEU A 219 -5.75 -9.11 6.86
CA LEU A 219 -6.80 -8.69 5.93
C LEU A 219 -6.23 -8.35 4.55
N GLY A 220 -5.10 -7.63 4.49
CA GLY A 220 -4.39 -7.32 3.25
C GLY A 220 -3.94 -8.58 2.49
N LEU A 221 -3.37 -9.55 3.20
CA LEU A 221 -2.97 -10.84 2.61
C LEU A 221 -4.17 -11.63 2.08
N ALA A 222 -5.25 -11.72 2.85
CA ALA A 222 -6.49 -12.40 2.42
C ALA A 222 -7.15 -11.70 1.23
N TRP A 223 -7.10 -10.36 1.19
CA TRP A 223 -7.52 -9.56 0.04
C TRP A 223 -6.70 -9.89 -1.22
N MET A 224 -5.37 -9.94 -1.12
CA MET A 224 -4.49 -10.23 -2.26
C MET A 224 -4.68 -11.68 -2.75
N LEU A 225 -4.75 -12.63 -1.83
CA LEU A 225 -4.86 -14.06 -2.13
C LEU A 225 -6.26 -14.51 -2.57
N GLU A 226 -7.28 -13.69 -2.34
CA GLU A 226 -8.69 -14.00 -2.59
C GLU A 226 -9.18 -15.26 -1.88
N VAL A 227 -8.76 -15.41 -0.63
CA VAL A 227 -9.14 -16.55 0.22
C VAL A 227 -9.87 -16.09 1.49
N PRO A 228 -10.71 -16.94 2.09
CA PRO A 228 -11.34 -16.63 3.38
C PRO A 228 -10.30 -16.41 4.49
N VAL A 229 -10.61 -15.47 5.40
CA VAL A 229 -9.84 -15.29 6.64
C VAL A 229 -10.20 -16.43 7.59
N PRO A 230 -9.23 -17.16 8.18
CA PRO A 230 -9.51 -18.29 9.07
C PRO A 230 -9.94 -17.82 10.48
N ILE A 231 -11.02 -17.02 10.57
CA ILE A 231 -11.48 -16.33 11.81
C ILE A 231 -11.53 -17.26 13.02
N ALA A 232 -12.05 -18.48 12.87
CA ALA A 232 -12.19 -19.44 13.95
C ALA A 232 -10.86 -19.87 14.61
N ARG A 233 -9.71 -19.60 13.96
CA ARG A 233 -8.36 -19.90 14.47
C ARG A 233 -7.63 -18.67 15.00
N LEU A 234 -8.26 -17.50 14.98
CA LEU A 234 -7.63 -16.24 15.38
C LEU A 234 -8.03 -15.87 16.81
N ARG A 235 -7.06 -15.33 17.55
CA ARG A 235 -7.27 -14.69 18.85
C ARG A 235 -7.34 -13.19 18.64
N LEU A 236 -8.55 -12.63 18.71
CA LEU A 236 -8.80 -11.22 18.35
C LEU A 236 -9.08 -10.33 19.57
N ASP A 237 -8.82 -10.80 20.78
CA ASP A 237 -9.12 -10.11 22.04
C ASP A 237 -8.50 -8.70 22.05
N THR A 238 -7.21 -8.59 21.67
CA THR A 238 -6.49 -7.31 21.60
C THR A 238 -7.06 -6.35 20.55
N VAL A 239 -7.54 -6.88 19.41
CA VAL A 239 -8.14 -6.09 18.34
C VAL A 239 -9.54 -5.62 18.75
N ALA A 240 -10.31 -6.48 19.41
CA ALA A 240 -11.62 -6.15 19.96
C ALA A 240 -11.52 -5.02 20.98
N ASP A 241 -10.59 -5.13 21.94
CA ASP A 241 -10.35 -4.07 22.93
C ASP A 241 -9.94 -2.74 22.28
N ALA A 242 -9.10 -2.79 21.24
CA ALA A 242 -8.74 -1.61 20.47
C ALA A 242 -9.95 -0.99 19.76
N ALA A 243 -10.80 -1.82 19.15
CA ALA A 243 -12.03 -1.36 18.50
C ALA A 243 -12.98 -0.68 19.49
N GLU A 244 -13.16 -1.24 20.69
CA GLU A 244 -13.97 -0.62 21.74
C GLU A 244 -13.41 0.74 22.19
N ARG A 245 -12.09 0.84 22.38
CA ARG A 245 -11.44 2.11 22.77
C ARG A 245 -11.66 3.24 21.76
N VAL A 246 -11.78 2.92 20.47
CA VAL A 246 -12.06 3.90 19.40
C VAL A 246 -13.53 3.99 19.02
N GLY A 247 -14.43 3.36 19.79
CA GLY A 247 -15.88 3.40 19.55
C GLY A 247 -16.34 2.63 18.31
N GLN A 248 -15.52 1.71 17.80
CA GLN A 248 -15.79 0.88 16.62
C GLN A 248 -16.13 -0.58 16.97
N GLY A 249 -16.50 -0.88 18.22
CA GLY A 249 -16.84 -2.23 18.68
C GLY A 249 -17.92 -2.92 17.83
N ALA A 250 -19.01 -2.20 17.52
CA ALA A 250 -20.09 -2.74 16.68
C ALA A 250 -19.65 -3.01 15.22
N ALA A 251 -18.86 -2.10 14.62
CA ALA A 251 -18.32 -2.29 13.28
C ALA A 251 -17.34 -3.47 13.24
N PHE A 252 -16.51 -3.63 14.27
CA PHE A 252 -15.60 -4.76 14.42
C PHE A 252 -16.35 -6.09 14.52
N GLN A 253 -17.37 -6.18 15.38
CA GLN A 253 -18.20 -7.37 15.51
C GLN A 253 -18.87 -7.76 14.19
N TRP A 254 -19.39 -6.78 13.46
CA TRP A 254 -19.97 -7.01 12.15
C TRP A 254 -18.94 -7.54 11.14
N VAL A 255 -17.75 -6.92 11.04
CA VAL A 255 -16.67 -7.41 10.16
C VAL A 255 -16.27 -8.85 10.50
N VAL A 256 -16.10 -9.17 11.79
CA VAL A 256 -15.75 -10.53 12.23
C VAL A 256 -16.85 -11.53 11.87
N ALA A 257 -18.12 -11.16 12.02
CA ALA A 257 -19.26 -12.01 11.66
C ALA A 257 -19.31 -12.29 10.15
N GLU A 258 -19.11 -11.27 9.30
CA GLU A 258 -19.08 -11.43 7.85
C GLU A 258 -17.92 -12.32 7.38
N LEU A 259 -16.73 -12.13 7.97
CA LEU A 259 -15.57 -12.96 7.68
C LEU A 259 -15.79 -14.41 8.16
N ALA A 260 -16.42 -14.62 9.31
CA ALA A 260 -16.79 -15.95 9.82
C ALA A 260 -17.84 -16.64 8.94
N ALA A 261 -18.74 -15.87 8.32
CA ALA A 261 -19.69 -16.37 7.32
C ALA A 261 -19.03 -16.68 5.96
N GLY A 262 -17.72 -16.47 5.82
CA GLY A 262 -16.94 -16.79 4.62
C GLY A 262 -16.91 -15.68 3.57
N ARG A 263 -17.40 -14.48 3.88
CA ARG A 263 -17.30 -13.34 2.95
C ARG A 263 -15.84 -12.97 2.74
N LEU A 264 -15.42 -12.83 1.48
CA LEU A 264 -14.04 -12.48 1.14
C LEU A 264 -13.75 -11.00 1.47
N VAL A 265 -12.50 -10.71 1.87
CA VAL A 265 -12.07 -9.33 2.16
C VAL A 265 -12.26 -8.41 0.95
N ARG A 266 -12.04 -8.90 -0.29
CA ARG A 266 -12.33 -8.13 -1.51
C ARG A 266 -13.78 -7.68 -1.65
N SER A 267 -14.73 -8.48 -1.16
CA SER A 267 -16.15 -8.11 -1.17
C SER A 267 -16.46 -7.12 -0.05
N LEU A 268 -15.91 -7.34 1.14
CA LEU A 268 -16.07 -6.42 2.28
C LEU A 268 -15.42 -5.06 2.06
N ALA A 269 -14.33 -4.99 1.31
CA ALA A 269 -13.65 -3.75 0.92
C ALA A 269 -14.53 -2.78 0.10
N ARG A 270 -15.69 -3.25 -0.37
CA ARG A 270 -16.69 -2.41 -1.05
C ARG A 270 -17.65 -1.70 -0.08
N GLU A 271 -17.56 -2.01 1.20
CA GLU A 271 -18.35 -1.38 2.26
C GLU A 271 -17.51 -0.31 2.95
N THR A 272 -18.07 0.88 3.16
CA THR A 272 -17.38 1.97 3.88
C THR A 272 -16.99 1.58 5.31
N ALA A 273 -17.82 0.74 5.95
CA ALA A 273 -17.61 0.29 7.33
C ALA A 273 -16.25 -0.40 7.55
N LEU A 274 -15.75 -1.18 6.58
CA LEU A 274 -14.46 -1.83 6.73
C LEU A 274 -13.32 -0.80 6.73
N GLY A 275 -13.29 0.12 5.76
CA GLY A 275 -12.25 1.15 5.68
C GLY A 275 -12.22 2.06 6.91
N GLN A 276 -13.41 2.45 7.39
CA GLN A 276 -13.56 3.27 8.60
C GLN A 276 -13.06 2.55 9.86
N LEU A 277 -13.41 1.27 10.02
CA LEU A 277 -12.89 0.44 11.10
C LEU A 277 -11.37 0.34 11.03
N GLN A 278 -10.81 0.01 9.86
CA GLN A 278 -9.37 -0.16 9.68
C GLN A 278 -8.59 1.10 10.03
N LEU A 279 -9.05 2.26 9.56
CA LEU A 279 -8.41 3.55 9.84
C LEU A 279 -8.52 3.95 11.31
N SER A 280 -9.68 3.71 11.93
CA SER A 280 -9.86 3.96 13.37
C SER A 280 -8.95 3.08 14.22
N LEU A 281 -8.83 1.79 13.88
CA LEU A 281 -7.93 0.86 14.55
C LEU A 281 -6.46 1.26 14.38
N ALA A 282 -6.08 1.73 13.19
CA ALA A 282 -4.72 2.15 12.91
C ALA A 282 -4.28 3.42 13.66
N ALA A 283 -5.23 4.12 14.31
CA ALA A 283 -4.96 5.28 15.16
C ALA A 283 -4.44 4.93 16.57
N VAL A 284 -4.54 3.65 16.97
CA VAL A 284 -4.33 3.16 18.36
C VAL A 284 -2.95 2.58 18.57
#